data_AF-A0A3C7W2Z6-F1
#
_entry.id   AF-A0A3C7W2Z6-F1
#
_cell.length_a   1.000
_cell.length_b   1.000
_cell.length_c   1.000
_cell.angle_alpha   90.00
_cell.angle_beta   90.00
_cell.angle_gamma   90.00
#
_symmetry.space_group_name_H-M   'P 1'
#
loop_
_entity.id
_entity.type
_entity.pdbx_description
1 polymer ?
#
loop_
_entity_poly.entity_id
_entity_poly.type
_entity_poly.pdbx_seq_one_letter_code
_entity_poly.pdbx_strand_id
1 'polypeptide(L)'
;MKRAHLATALAACLAVTAPALADDTDPRQAEARTLVKRFVGTVKPLLTSTIQEQGPVAAIEICAEQAPALADQLSEETGWSVRRVSLKP
;
A
#
# COMPACT_ATOMS: atom_id res chain seq x y z
N MET A 1 -7.99 -38.25 -39.12
CA MET A 1 -7.03 -37.13 -39.13
C MET A 1 -7.62 -35.82 -38.57
N LYS A 2 -8.83 -35.38 -38.96
CA LYS A 2 -9.49 -34.16 -38.42
C LYS A 2 -9.70 -34.14 -36.88
N ARG A 3 -9.95 -35.30 -36.26
CA ARG A 3 -10.11 -35.46 -34.80
C ARG A 3 -8.82 -35.26 -34.00
N ALA A 4 -7.67 -35.57 -34.60
CA ALA A 4 -6.36 -35.37 -33.96
C ALA A 4 -6.04 -33.87 -33.86
N HIS A 5 -6.34 -33.10 -34.92
CA HIS A 5 -6.17 -31.65 -34.92
C HIS A 5 -7.11 -30.92 -33.94
N LEU A 6 -8.32 -31.44 -33.72
CA LEU A 6 -9.25 -30.89 -32.73
C LEU A 6 -8.72 -31.08 -31.29
N ALA A 7 -8.10 -32.22 -30.99
CA ALA A 7 -7.53 -32.50 -29.68
C ALA A 7 -6.28 -31.65 -29.38
N THR A 8 -5.44 -31.38 -30.39
CA THR A 8 -4.26 -30.52 -30.22
C THR A 8 -4.64 -29.05 -30.02
N ALA A 9 -5.69 -28.57 -30.69
CA ALA A 9 -6.19 -27.21 -30.52
C ALA A 9 -6.77 -26.96 -29.12
N LEU A 10 -7.48 -27.94 -28.55
CA LEU A 10 -8.08 -27.83 -27.21
C LEU A 10 -7.02 -27.81 -26.09
N ALA A 11 -5.92 -28.56 -26.27
CA ALA A 11 -4.81 -28.56 -25.31
C ALA A 11 -4.02 -27.24 -25.31
N ALA A 12 -3.91 -26.56 -26.46
CA ALA A 12 -3.24 -25.27 -26.57
C ALA A 12 -3.99 -24.12 -25.87
N CYS A 13 -5.33 -24.18 -25.80
CA CYS A 13 -6.13 -23.17 -25.10
C CYS A 13 -6.06 -23.28 -23.57
N LEU A 14 -5.75 -24.45 -23.01
CA LEU A 14 -5.66 -24.64 -21.55
C LEU A 14 -4.36 -24.10 -20.93
N ALA A 15 -3.33 -23.84 -21.75
CA ALA A 15 -2.03 -23.35 -21.26
C ALA A 15 -2.01 -21.84 -20.94
N VAL A 16 -3.08 -21.09 -21.25
CA VAL A 16 -3.14 -19.62 -21.09
C VAL A 16 -3.67 -19.20 -19.72
N THR A 17 -4.26 -20.09 -18.91
CA THR A 17 -4.81 -19.74 -17.59
C THR A 17 -3.80 -19.89 -16.45
N ALA A 18 -2.52 -19.58 -16.67
CA ALA A 18 -1.55 -19.53 -15.58
C ALA A 18 -1.94 -18.37 -14.64
N PRO A 19 -2.14 -18.61 -13.32
CA PRO A 19 -2.39 -17.52 -12.39
C PRO A 19 -1.17 -16.61 -12.36
N ALA A 20 -1.38 -15.31 -12.55
CA ALA A 20 -0.35 -14.32 -12.31
C ALA A 20 -0.03 -14.33 -10.81
N LEU A 21 1.07 -14.98 -10.44
CA LEU A 21 1.64 -14.85 -9.10
C LEU A 21 2.14 -13.41 -8.96
N ALA A 22 1.67 -12.71 -7.92
CA ALA A 22 2.19 -11.39 -7.60
C ALA A 22 3.69 -11.50 -7.33
N ASP A 23 4.48 -10.76 -8.11
CA ASP A 23 5.93 -10.72 -7.97
C ASP A 23 6.30 -9.68 -6.90
N ASP A 24 6.86 -10.14 -5.79
CA ASP A 24 7.32 -9.28 -4.69
C ASP A 24 8.61 -8.50 -5.02
N THR A 25 9.17 -8.66 -6.23
CA THR A 25 10.39 -7.96 -6.65
C THR A 25 10.14 -6.64 -7.37
N ASP A 26 8.93 -6.07 -7.33
CA ASP A 26 8.67 -4.74 -7.89
C ASP A 26 9.66 -3.71 -7.31
N PRO A 27 10.54 -3.11 -8.14
CA PRO A 27 11.58 -2.20 -7.67
C PRO A 27 11.02 -0.98 -6.93
N ARG A 28 9.76 -0.62 -7.16
CA ARG A 28 9.09 0.49 -6.48
C ARG A 28 8.76 0.18 -5.01
N GLN A 29 8.76 -1.09 -4.59
CA GLN A 29 8.49 -1.44 -3.19
C GLN A 29 9.50 -0.81 -2.22
N ALA A 30 10.78 -0.72 -2.62
CA ALA A 30 11.81 -0.13 -1.77
C ALA A 30 11.56 1.37 -1.50
N GLU A 31 11.13 2.08 -2.54
CA GLU A 31 10.73 3.48 -2.46
C GLU A 31 9.48 3.66 -1.61
N ALA A 32 8.43 2.87 -1.86
CA ALA A 32 7.20 2.88 -1.05
C ALA A 32 7.49 2.66 0.45
N ARG A 33 8.35 1.69 0.78
CA ARG A 33 8.75 1.41 2.18
C ARG A 33 9.49 2.61 2.79
N THR A 34 10.30 3.32 2.00
CA THR A 34 10.99 4.53 2.45
C THR A 34 10.00 5.65 2.78
N LEU A 35 9.02 5.89 1.91
CA LEU A 35 7.97 6.89 2.14
C LEU A 35 7.11 6.55 3.36
N VAL A 36 6.70 5.29 3.52
CA VAL A 36 5.95 4.84 4.69
C VAL A 36 6.77 4.98 5.97
N LYS A 37 8.08 4.67 5.94
CA LYS A 37 8.97 4.87 7.10
C LYS A 37 9.06 6.34 7.47
N ARG A 38 9.16 7.26 6.50
CA ARG A 38 9.15 8.71 6.76
C ARG A 38 7.83 9.13 7.39
N PHE A 39 6.70 8.74 6.80
CA PHE A 39 5.37 9.04 7.31
C PHE A 39 5.16 8.56 8.76
N VAL A 40 5.34 7.26 9.01
CA VAL A 40 5.12 6.66 10.33
C VAL A 40 6.17 7.14 11.33
N GLY A 41 7.41 7.35 10.89
CA GLY A 41 8.51 7.87 11.70
C GLY A 41 8.25 9.27 12.24
N THR A 42 7.47 10.09 11.53
CA THR A 42 7.03 11.42 12.00
C THR A 42 5.76 11.33 12.85
N VAL A 43 4.74 10.60 12.40
CA VAL A 43 3.42 10.60 13.07
C VAL A 43 3.44 9.85 14.40
N LYS A 44 4.12 8.71 14.49
CA LYS A 44 4.06 7.85 15.68
C LYS A 44 4.64 8.53 16.92
N PRO A 45 5.85 9.14 16.90
CA PRO A 45 6.41 9.80 18.07
C PRO A 45 5.52 10.94 18.58
N LEU A 46 5.03 11.78 17.65
CA LEU A 46 4.13 12.89 17.94
C LEU A 46 2.84 12.39 18.60
N LEU A 47 2.21 11.36 18.02
CA LEU A 47 1.02 10.76 18.60
C LEU A 47 1.28 10.25 20.02
N THR A 48 2.40 9.53 20.22
CA THR A 48 2.72 8.98 21.54
C THR A 48 3.04 10.06 22.57
N SER A 49 3.74 11.14 22.21
CA SER A 49 4.03 12.23 23.13
C SER A 49 2.75 12.99 23.50
N THR A 50 1.87 13.27 22.53
CA THR A 50 0.58 13.93 22.80
C THR A 50 -0.29 13.09 23.74
N ILE A 51 -0.34 11.77 23.55
CA ILE A 51 -1.08 10.87 24.47
C ILE A 51 -0.50 10.95 25.89
N GLN A 52 0.84 10.96 26.02
CA GLN A 52 1.51 10.99 27.32
C GLN A 52 1.33 12.33 28.04
N GLU A 53 1.37 13.44 27.32
CA GLU A 53 1.36 14.79 27.88
C GLU A 53 -0.06 15.34 28.08
N GLN A 54 -0.95 15.08 27.12
CA GLN A 54 -2.26 15.75 27.00
C GLN A 54 -3.43 14.77 26.97
N GLY A 55 -3.14 13.47 27.01
CA GLY A 55 -4.14 12.41 27.01
C GLY A 55 -4.65 12.03 25.61
N PRO A 56 -5.44 10.94 25.52
CA PRO A 56 -5.86 10.36 24.25
C PRO A 56 -6.83 11.22 23.45
N VAL A 57 -7.53 12.18 24.08
CA VAL A 57 -8.45 13.09 23.38
C VAL A 57 -7.68 14.08 22.51
N ALA A 58 -6.59 14.66 23.03
CA ALA A 58 -5.73 15.56 22.26
C ALA A 58 -5.07 14.86 21.06
N ALA A 59 -4.82 13.56 21.17
CA ALA A 59 -4.23 12.75 20.10
C ALA A 59 -5.14 12.59 18.85
N ILE A 60 -6.43 12.88 18.97
CA ILE A 60 -7.38 12.84 17.85
C ILE A 60 -6.99 13.88 16.79
N GLU A 61 -6.58 15.08 17.20
CA GLU A 61 -6.15 16.16 16.30
C GLU A 61 -4.94 15.73 15.45
N ILE A 62 -3.97 15.04 16.06
CA ILE A 62 -2.81 14.48 15.35
C ILE A 62 -3.26 13.55 14.22
N CYS A 63 -4.25 12.69 14.49
CA CYS A 63 -4.75 11.73 13.52
C CYS A 63 -5.65 12.34 12.46
N ALA A 64 -6.42 13.38 12.81
CA ALA A 64 -7.42 14.00 11.94
C ALA A 64 -6.84 15.10 11.04
N GLU A 65 -5.80 15.79 11.49
CA GLU A 65 -5.26 16.96 10.79
C GLU A 65 -3.81 16.74 10.38
N GLN A 66 -2.93 16.47 11.35
CA GLN A 66 -1.49 16.48 11.09
C GLN A 66 -1.03 15.27 10.26
N ALA A 67 -1.59 14.08 10.52
CA ALA A 67 -1.29 12.89 9.75
C ALA A 67 -1.78 13.00 8.28
N PRO A 68 -3.02 13.43 7.97
CA PRO A 68 -3.42 13.70 6.59
C PRO A 68 -2.58 14.78 5.92
N ALA A 69 -2.27 15.89 6.60
CA ALA A 69 -1.44 16.95 6.04
C ALA A 69 -0.04 16.47 5.64
N LEU A 70 0.59 15.62 6.47
CA LEU A 70 1.87 15.01 6.12
C LEU A 70 1.75 14.03 4.94
N ALA A 71 0.64 13.29 4.85
CA ALA A 71 0.40 12.37 3.75
C ALA A 71 0.24 13.14 2.42
N ASP A 72 -0.48 14.26 2.44
CA ASP A 72 -0.64 15.14 1.28
C ASP A 72 0.69 15.77 0.88
N GLN A 73 1.46 16.29 1.85
CA GLN A 73 2.81 16.81 1.59
C GLN A 73 3.72 15.76 0.93
N LEU A 74 3.77 14.53 1.46
CA LEU A 74 4.57 13.45 0.87
C LEU A 74 4.07 13.10 -0.53
N SER A 75 2.75 13.19 -0.76
CA SER A 75 2.15 12.91 -2.06
C SER A 75 2.54 13.96 -3.09
N GLU A 76 2.53 15.24 -2.71
CA GLU A 76 2.99 16.35 -3.55
C GLU A 76 4.48 16.29 -3.84
N GLU A 77 5.31 15.97 -2.83
CA GLU A 77 6.77 15.90 -2.97
C GLU A 77 7.23 14.75 -3.89
N THR A 78 6.49 13.64 -3.92
CA THR A 78 6.98 12.39 -4.53
C THR A 78 6.14 11.91 -5.72
N GLY A 79 4.94 12.46 -5.91
CA GLY A 79 3.98 11.99 -6.90
C GLY A 79 3.28 10.68 -6.52
N TRP A 80 3.58 10.11 -5.36
CA TRP A 80 2.90 8.93 -4.83
C TRP A 80 1.57 9.31 -4.17
N SER A 81 0.60 8.39 -4.13
CA SER A 81 -0.55 8.54 -3.24
C SER A 81 -0.25 7.89 -1.90
N VAL A 82 -0.07 8.70 -0.85
CA VAL A 82 0.18 8.21 0.51
C VAL A 82 -1.11 8.33 1.34
N ARG A 83 -1.59 7.22 1.91
CA ARG A 83 -2.80 7.21 2.78
C ARG A 83 -2.69 6.16 3.88
N ARG A 84 -3.29 6.44 5.04
CA ARG A 84 -3.53 5.41 6.06
C ARG A 84 -4.85 4.71 5.77
N VAL A 85 -4.80 3.40 5.57
CA VAL A 85 -6.00 2.55 5.44
C VAL A 85 -6.13 1.64 6.66
N SER A 86 -7.36 1.37 7.06
CA SER A 86 -7.69 0.36 8.07
C SER A 86 -8.58 -0.69 7.43
N LEU A 87 -8.27 -1.96 7.66
CA LEU A 87 -9.17 -3.05 7.29
C LEU A 87 -10.30 -3.24 8.32
N LYS A 88 -10.30 -2.42 9.38
CA LYS A 88 -11.32 -2.39 10.42
C LYS A 88 -12.06 -1.04 10.37
N PRO A 89 -13.40 -1.04 10.26
CA PRO A 89 -14.20 0.17 10.39
C PRO A 89 -14.12 0.74 11.81
#